data_AF-A0A357FYV7-F1
#
_entry.id   AF-A0A357FYV7-F1
#
_cell.length_a   1.000
_cell.length_b   1.000
_cell.length_c   1.000
_cell.angle_alpha   90.00
_cell.angle_beta   90.00
_cell.angle_gamma   90.00
#
_symmetry.space_group_name_H-M   'P 1'
#
loop_
_entity.id
_entity.type
_entity.pdbx_description
1 polymer ?
#
loop_
_entity_poly.entity_id
_entity_poly.type
_entity_poly.pdbx_seq_one_letter_code
_entity_poly.pdbx_strand_id
1 'polypeptide(L)'
;MHAVERDEEFALKSPKDGSVVDKVSARDLWIRLLTARIETGEPYIVYIDHVNDRIPDHHKMAGLNVKMSNLCSEITLPTGKDHLGNERTAVCCLSSLNLETFDEWKDHPMIIEDVMRFLDNVLSDFIAKAPDSMKRAKYAAMRERSVGLGVMGWHSFLQSKMIPMEGVMAKVWNRKIFQQIKRQVDEASVKLAHERGPCPDAADYGVMERFSNKMAIAPTASISIICGGASPGIEPNAANAFTHKTLSGSFPVKNRYLEAILEQKGHNTDDIWSSIFTNEGSVQHLDFLSQEEKDVFKTAFEIDQRWIVEHSADRAPFVCQAQSVNIFLPANVHKADLHRIHWEAWQKGLKSLYYCRSKSIQRAESDASWKRSQAGGEPPKDNREPELTEQPQEGKYEECLACQ
;
A
#
# COMPACT_ATOMS: atom_id res chain seq x y z
N MET A 1 -5.92 18.97 -11.58
CA MET A 1 -7.31 18.51 -11.35
C MET A 1 -8.34 19.59 -11.65
N HIS A 2 -8.35 20.75 -10.99
CA HIS A 2 -9.34 21.82 -11.29
C HIS A 2 -9.38 22.26 -12.78
N ALA A 3 -8.23 22.38 -13.45
CA ALA A 3 -8.21 22.67 -14.89
C ALA A 3 -8.88 21.57 -15.74
N VAL A 4 -8.81 20.30 -15.31
CA VAL A 4 -9.49 19.16 -15.99
C VAL A 4 -11.00 19.28 -15.84
N GLU A 5 -11.47 19.64 -14.64
CA GLU A 5 -12.89 19.85 -14.32
C GLU A 5 -13.49 20.94 -15.21
N ARG A 6 -12.78 22.07 -15.30
CA ARG A 6 -13.22 23.28 -16.02
C ARG A 6 -12.95 23.26 -17.52
N ASP A 7 -12.32 22.20 -18.03
CA ASP A 7 -11.92 22.10 -19.44
C ASP A 7 -10.96 23.23 -19.89
N GLU A 8 -10.00 23.56 -19.04
CA GLU A 8 -9.03 24.63 -19.27
C GLU A 8 -7.74 24.12 -19.92
N GLU A 9 -6.99 25.03 -20.54
CA GLU A 9 -5.60 24.78 -20.90
C GLU A 9 -4.71 24.72 -19.64
N PHE A 10 -3.74 23.82 -19.64
CA PHE A 10 -2.73 23.66 -18.61
C PHE A 10 -1.37 24.14 -19.11
N ALA A 11 -0.81 25.15 -18.44
CA ALA A 11 0.48 25.73 -18.80
C ALA A 11 1.65 24.86 -18.31
N LEU A 12 2.51 24.44 -19.23
CA LEU A 12 3.77 23.77 -18.95
C LEU A 12 4.85 24.84 -18.70
N LYS A 13 5.51 24.79 -17.54
CA LYS A 13 6.44 25.83 -17.09
C LYS A 13 7.86 25.33 -16.97
N SER A 14 8.82 26.19 -17.31
CA SER A 14 10.24 25.96 -17.08
C SER A 14 10.54 25.97 -15.57
N PRO A 15 11.22 24.95 -15.01
CA PRO A 15 11.60 24.93 -13.60
C PRO A 15 12.68 25.96 -13.25
N LYS A 16 13.36 26.54 -14.25
CA LYS A 16 14.46 27.50 -14.05
C LYS A 16 13.94 28.91 -13.72
N ASP A 17 12.90 29.35 -14.41
CA ASP A 17 12.42 30.74 -14.38
C ASP A 17 10.89 30.87 -14.30
N GLY A 18 10.15 29.76 -14.32
CA GLY A 18 8.69 29.75 -14.24
C GLY A 18 7.97 30.24 -15.49
N SER A 19 8.71 30.54 -16.57
CA SER A 19 8.13 30.95 -17.85
C SER A 19 7.26 29.84 -18.43
N VAL A 20 6.15 30.22 -19.08
CA VAL A 20 5.29 29.27 -19.79
C VAL A 20 5.98 28.89 -21.10
N VAL A 21 6.32 27.61 -21.22
CA VAL A 21 6.97 27.03 -22.41
C VAL A 21 5.93 26.58 -23.42
N ASP A 22 4.82 26.00 -22.94
CA ASP A 22 3.76 25.47 -23.79
C ASP A 22 2.42 25.42 -23.03
N LYS A 23 1.32 25.19 -23.74
CA LYS A 23 -0.01 24.96 -23.17
C LYS A 23 -0.66 23.75 -23.82
N VAL A 24 -1.26 22.90 -23.00
CA VAL A 24 -1.94 21.68 -23.45
C VAL A 24 -3.35 21.61 -22.86
N SER A 25 -4.28 20.91 -23.51
CA SER A 25 -5.58 20.62 -22.90
C SER A 25 -5.38 19.82 -21.60
N ALA A 26 -5.93 20.31 -20.48
CA ALA A 26 -5.82 19.61 -19.21
C ALA A 26 -6.51 18.23 -19.27
N ARG A 27 -7.63 18.12 -20.00
CA ARG A 27 -8.32 16.84 -20.20
C ARG A 27 -7.51 15.87 -21.04
N ASP A 28 -6.85 16.34 -22.10
CA ASP A 28 -5.99 15.47 -22.91
C ASP A 28 -4.79 14.95 -22.12
N LEU A 29 -4.17 15.82 -21.30
CA LEU A 29 -3.09 15.42 -20.41
C LEU A 29 -3.58 14.39 -19.37
N TRP A 30 -4.77 14.58 -18.81
CA TRP A 30 -5.38 13.63 -17.87
C TRP A 30 -5.67 12.28 -18.54
N ILE A 31 -6.24 12.28 -19.74
CA ILE A 31 -6.49 11.05 -20.51
C ILE A 31 -5.17 10.32 -20.77
N ARG A 32 -4.13 11.02 -21.23
CA ARG A 32 -2.79 10.43 -21.46
C ARG A 32 -2.22 9.82 -20.18
N LEU A 33 -2.37 10.50 -19.05
CA LEU A 33 -1.92 10.00 -17.75
C LEU A 33 -2.64 8.69 -17.38
N LEU A 34 -3.98 8.65 -17.49
CA LEU A 34 -4.75 7.45 -17.19
C LEU A 34 -4.46 6.29 -18.16
N THR A 35 -4.24 6.60 -19.44
CA THR A 35 -3.83 5.61 -20.45
C THR A 35 -2.46 5.03 -20.11
N ALA A 36 -1.47 5.85 -19.76
CA ALA A 36 -0.16 5.34 -19.33
C ALA A 36 -0.29 4.43 -18.10
N ARG A 37 -1.12 4.81 -17.11
CA ARG A 37 -1.33 4.02 -15.90
C ARG A 37 -1.91 2.64 -16.18
N ILE A 38 -2.89 2.52 -17.06
CA ILE A 38 -3.47 1.21 -17.38
C ILE A 38 -2.54 0.35 -18.24
N GLU A 39 -1.71 0.97 -19.10
CA GLU A 39 -0.79 0.26 -19.99
C GLU A 39 0.49 -0.21 -19.29
N THR A 40 0.99 0.56 -18.32
CA THR A 40 2.31 0.32 -17.70
C THR A 40 2.25 0.10 -16.18
N GLY A 41 1.10 0.37 -15.56
CA GLY A 41 0.96 0.43 -14.10
C GLY A 41 1.34 1.78 -13.48
N GLU A 42 1.97 2.66 -14.26
CA GLU A 42 2.61 3.90 -13.83
C GLU A 42 2.24 5.07 -14.79
N PRO A 43 2.38 6.34 -14.38
CA PRO A 43 2.98 6.84 -13.15
C PRO A 43 2.07 6.69 -11.92
N TYR A 44 2.67 6.71 -10.74
CA TYR A 44 1.92 6.91 -9.49
C TYR A 44 1.30 8.31 -9.47
N ILE A 45 0.25 8.48 -8.67
CA ILE A 45 -0.37 9.79 -8.45
C ILE A 45 -0.17 10.19 -7.00
N VAL A 46 0.43 11.36 -6.78
CA VAL A 46 0.53 12.00 -5.46
C VAL A 46 -0.16 13.35 -5.54
N TYR A 47 -1.18 13.56 -4.71
CA TYR A 47 -1.93 14.81 -4.65
C TYR A 47 -1.23 15.76 -3.67
N ILE A 48 -0.27 16.54 -4.20
CA ILE A 48 0.66 17.32 -3.38
C ILE A 48 -0.01 18.36 -2.47
N ASP A 49 -1.13 18.92 -2.90
CA ASP A 49 -1.94 19.85 -2.10
C ASP A 49 -2.56 19.12 -0.89
N HIS A 50 -3.23 17.99 -1.14
CA HIS A 50 -3.82 17.14 -0.09
C HIS A 50 -2.79 16.60 0.91
N VAL A 51 -1.55 16.44 0.48
CA VAL A 51 -0.41 16.09 1.33
C VAL A 51 -0.03 17.28 2.22
N ASN A 52 0.30 18.43 1.62
CA ASN A 52 0.78 19.60 2.36
C ASN A 52 -0.30 20.21 3.28
N ASP A 53 -1.57 20.12 2.92
CA ASP A 53 -2.68 20.56 3.78
C ASP A 53 -2.75 19.78 5.10
N ARG A 54 -2.23 18.54 5.11
CA ARG A 54 -2.34 17.59 6.22
C ARG A 54 -1.01 17.20 6.87
N ILE A 55 0.08 17.90 6.55
CA ILE A 55 1.32 17.74 7.32
C ILE A 55 1.12 18.27 8.75
N PRO A 56 1.96 17.84 9.71
CA PRO A 56 1.88 18.32 11.10
C PRO A 56 1.96 19.85 11.21
N ASP A 57 1.24 20.44 12.16
CA ASP A 57 1.13 21.90 12.26
C ASP A 57 2.48 22.57 12.55
N HIS A 58 3.35 21.96 13.35
CA HIS A 58 4.71 22.46 13.57
C HIS A 58 5.56 22.44 12.30
N HIS A 59 5.33 21.49 11.37
CA HIS A 59 5.97 21.52 10.05
C HIS A 59 5.47 22.70 9.21
N LYS A 60 4.16 23.02 9.27
CA LYS A 60 3.59 24.20 8.60
C LYS A 60 4.17 25.50 9.16
N MET A 61 4.25 25.62 10.48
CA MET A 61 4.85 26.78 11.15
C MET A 61 6.34 26.94 10.79
N ALA A 62 7.05 25.82 10.60
CA ALA A 62 8.43 25.78 10.15
C ALA A 62 8.65 26.06 8.66
N GLY A 63 7.57 26.30 7.89
CA GLY A 63 7.64 26.47 6.44
C GLY A 63 8.14 25.24 5.69
N LEU A 64 8.07 24.06 6.31
CA LEU A 64 8.45 22.81 5.69
C LEU A 64 7.35 22.37 4.72
N ASN A 65 7.77 21.95 3.52
CA ASN A 65 6.85 21.48 2.49
C ASN A 65 7.31 20.13 1.95
N VAL A 66 6.35 19.27 1.67
CA VAL A 66 6.55 18.01 0.98
C VAL A 66 6.51 18.28 -0.52
N LYS A 67 7.51 17.77 -1.24
CA LYS A 67 7.67 17.97 -2.69
C LYS A 67 7.52 16.69 -3.51
N MET A 68 7.64 15.54 -2.84
CA MET A 68 7.63 14.22 -3.44
C MET A 68 7.26 13.18 -2.37
N SER A 69 6.93 11.97 -2.82
CA SER A 69 6.83 10.79 -1.96
C SER A 69 8.08 9.91 -2.08
N ASN A 70 8.14 8.82 -1.31
CA ASN A 70 9.08 7.71 -1.52
C ASN A 70 8.65 6.76 -2.66
N LEU A 71 9.42 5.68 -2.83
CA LEU A 71 9.20 4.62 -3.82
C LEU A 71 7.80 4.01 -3.80
N CYS A 72 7.20 3.83 -2.62
CA CYS A 72 5.92 3.14 -2.48
C CYS A 72 4.73 4.10 -2.26
N SER A 73 4.93 5.41 -2.42
CA SER A 73 3.88 6.44 -2.35
C SER A 73 3.17 6.61 -0.99
N GLU A 74 3.70 6.10 0.11
CA GLU A 74 3.13 6.21 1.47
C GLU A 74 3.84 7.25 2.36
N ILE A 75 5.09 7.60 2.06
CA ILE A 75 5.90 8.50 2.88
C ILE A 75 5.92 9.89 2.29
N THR A 76 5.46 10.86 3.08
CA THR A 76 5.27 12.25 2.65
C THR A 76 6.00 13.19 3.61
N LEU A 77 7.32 13.04 3.65
CA LEU A 77 8.20 13.80 4.54
C LEU A 77 8.89 14.96 3.80
N PRO A 78 9.17 16.10 4.47
CA PRO A 78 9.86 17.23 3.86
C PRO A 78 11.29 16.91 3.41
N THR A 79 11.70 17.43 2.25
CA THR A 79 13.05 17.24 1.70
C THR A 79 13.64 18.53 1.13
N GLY A 80 14.98 18.57 1.03
CA GLY A 80 15.74 19.74 0.61
C GLY A 80 16.10 20.66 1.76
N LYS A 81 16.46 21.90 1.44
CA LYS A 81 16.87 22.91 2.42
C LYS A 81 15.72 23.31 3.35
N ASP A 82 15.95 23.29 4.66
CA ASP A 82 14.98 23.73 5.67
C ASP A 82 15.19 25.19 6.13
N HIS A 83 14.35 25.64 7.07
CA HIS A 83 14.38 26.99 7.63
C HIS A 83 15.66 27.30 8.42
N LEU A 84 16.45 26.29 8.81
CA LEU A 84 17.74 26.44 9.48
C LEU A 84 18.90 26.43 8.47
N GLY A 85 18.60 26.31 7.18
CA GLY A 85 19.58 26.28 6.10
C GLY A 85 20.25 24.92 5.89
N ASN A 86 19.78 23.87 6.57
CA ASN A 86 20.32 22.52 6.46
C ASN A 86 19.59 21.70 5.40
N GLU A 87 20.31 20.81 4.74
CA GLU A 87 19.76 19.93 3.72
C GLU A 87 19.17 18.64 4.33
N ARG A 88 17.89 18.39 4.06
CA ARG A 88 17.16 17.20 4.51
C ARG A 88 17.06 16.14 3.42
N THR A 89 17.16 14.88 3.85
CA THR A 89 16.80 13.69 3.06
C THR A 89 15.94 12.82 3.97
N ALA A 90 14.69 12.54 3.56
CA ALA A 90 13.75 11.78 4.39
C ALA A 90 14.23 10.34 4.64
N VAL A 91 13.87 9.78 5.80
CA VAL A 91 14.15 8.39 6.19
C VAL A 91 12.85 7.70 6.56
N CYS A 92 12.68 6.47 6.09
CA CYS A 92 11.50 5.66 6.37
C CYS A 92 11.84 4.64 7.47
N CYS A 93 11.16 4.72 8.63
CA CYS A 93 11.25 3.73 9.70
C CYS A 93 9.86 3.12 9.92
N LEU A 94 9.69 1.87 9.50
CA LEU A 94 8.37 1.28 9.25
C LEU A 94 8.12 0.04 10.11
N SER A 95 6.86 -0.15 10.49
CA SER A 95 6.33 -1.40 11.05
C SER A 95 4.86 -1.54 10.63
N SER A 96 4.27 -2.72 10.80
CA SER A 96 2.87 -2.96 10.42
C SER A 96 2.16 -3.85 11.43
N LEU A 97 0.97 -3.44 11.86
CA LEU A 97 0.10 -4.24 12.70
C LEU A 97 -0.65 -5.27 11.85
N ASN A 98 -0.73 -6.52 12.30
CA ASN A 98 -1.53 -7.52 11.63
C ASN A 98 -3.01 -7.38 12.03
N LEU A 99 -3.87 -6.91 11.13
CA LEU A 99 -5.30 -6.79 11.40
C LEU A 99 -6.00 -8.15 11.46
N GLU A 100 -5.41 -9.20 10.89
CA GLU A 100 -5.97 -10.55 10.97
C GLU A 100 -6.17 -11.00 12.43
N THR A 101 -5.24 -10.62 13.31
CA THR A 101 -5.27 -10.89 14.76
C THR A 101 -5.77 -9.69 15.56
N PHE A 102 -6.52 -8.76 14.93
CA PHE A 102 -6.98 -7.53 15.59
C PHE A 102 -7.68 -7.77 16.92
N ASP A 103 -8.53 -8.79 17.03
CA ASP A 103 -9.26 -9.07 18.27
C ASP A 103 -8.35 -9.53 19.42
N GLU A 104 -7.15 -10.05 19.12
CA GLU A 104 -6.17 -10.47 20.13
C GLU A 104 -5.46 -9.28 20.75
N TRP A 105 -5.19 -8.23 19.97
CA TRP A 105 -4.35 -7.12 20.42
C TRP A 105 -5.06 -5.77 20.59
N LYS A 106 -6.27 -5.60 20.07
CA LYS A 106 -6.99 -4.31 20.12
C LYS A 106 -7.12 -3.73 21.53
N ASP A 107 -7.26 -4.58 22.54
CA ASP A 107 -7.42 -4.17 23.94
C ASP A 107 -6.12 -4.31 24.75
N HIS A 108 -5.02 -4.72 24.12
CA HIS A 108 -3.73 -4.87 24.81
C HIS A 108 -3.16 -3.47 25.15
N PRO A 109 -2.94 -3.16 26.44
CA PRO A 109 -2.68 -1.80 26.89
C PRO A 109 -1.36 -1.21 26.37
N MET A 110 -0.39 -2.08 26.06
CA MET A 110 0.98 -1.65 25.73
C MET A 110 1.35 -1.87 24.25
N ILE A 111 0.55 -2.57 23.44
CA ILE A 111 1.06 -3.08 22.15
C ILE A 111 1.48 -1.93 21.20
N ILE A 112 0.65 -0.89 21.08
CA ILE A 112 0.97 0.25 20.22
C ILE A 112 2.13 1.06 20.80
N GLU A 113 2.16 1.28 22.12
CA GLU A 113 3.28 1.98 22.75
C GLU A 113 4.60 1.25 22.52
N ASP A 114 4.62 -0.07 22.71
CA ASP A 114 5.82 -0.90 22.52
C ASP A 114 6.31 -0.86 21.08
N VAL A 115 5.40 -0.90 20.10
CA VAL A 115 5.75 -0.76 18.68
C VAL A 115 6.30 0.64 18.38
N MET A 116 5.68 1.70 18.89
CA MET A 116 6.16 3.07 18.70
C MET A 116 7.53 3.28 19.36
N ARG A 117 7.73 2.72 20.56
CA ARG A 117 9.02 2.74 21.27
C ARG A 117 10.09 1.94 20.51
N PHE A 118 9.72 0.80 19.94
CA PHE A 118 10.61 0.01 19.09
C PHE A 118 11.06 0.82 17.86
N LEU A 119 10.13 1.47 17.16
CA LEU A 119 10.45 2.36 16.03
C LEU A 119 11.35 3.53 16.46
N ASP A 120 11.10 4.14 17.62
CA ASP A 120 11.98 5.19 18.18
C ASP A 120 13.39 4.67 18.47
N ASN A 121 13.52 3.43 18.95
CA ASN A 121 14.81 2.79 19.23
C ASN A 121 15.57 2.51 17.93
N VAL A 122 14.90 1.96 16.91
CA VAL A 122 15.49 1.72 15.57
C VAL A 122 15.99 3.03 14.97
N LEU A 123 15.18 4.09 15.04
CA LEU A 123 15.56 5.39 14.52
C LEU A 123 16.74 5.99 15.31
N SER A 124 16.76 5.81 16.63
CA SER A 124 17.87 6.24 17.49
C SER A 124 19.18 5.54 17.13
N ASP A 125 19.13 4.22 16.87
CA ASP A 125 20.29 3.45 16.45
C ASP A 125 20.84 3.94 15.11
N PHE A 126 19.95 4.19 14.14
CA PHE A 126 20.31 4.80 12.86
C PHE A 126 20.96 6.18 13.06
N ILE A 127 20.35 7.07 13.83
CA ILE A 127 20.89 8.42 14.08
C ILE A 127 22.28 8.34 14.73
N ALA A 128 22.50 7.42 15.67
CA ALA A 128 23.78 7.26 16.34
C ALA A 128 24.87 6.76 15.37
N LYS A 129 24.56 5.75 14.56
CA LYS A 129 25.56 5.01 13.76
C LYS A 129 25.69 5.45 12.31
N ALA A 130 24.75 6.22 11.77
CA ALA A 130 24.75 6.60 10.37
C ALA A 130 26.06 7.32 9.98
N PRO A 131 26.72 6.90 8.88
CA PRO A 131 27.98 7.47 8.43
C PRO A 131 27.80 8.90 7.92
N ASP A 132 28.90 9.65 7.81
CA ASP A 132 28.88 11.05 7.34
C ASP A 132 28.36 11.20 5.89
N SER A 133 28.48 10.15 5.07
CA SER A 133 27.86 10.09 3.74
C SER A 133 26.34 10.22 3.79
N MET A 134 25.72 9.87 4.91
CA MET A 134 24.28 9.97 5.18
C MET A 134 23.92 11.16 6.09
N LYS A 135 24.80 12.16 6.23
CA LYS A 135 24.57 13.30 7.15
C LYS A 135 23.22 14.01 6.98
N ARG A 136 22.73 14.13 5.73
CA ARG A 136 21.42 14.75 5.41
C ARG A 136 20.25 13.93 5.96
N ALA A 137 20.38 12.61 5.85
CA ALA A 137 19.39 11.65 6.34
C ALA A 137 19.42 11.57 7.88
N LYS A 138 20.61 11.48 8.47
CA LYS A 138 20.83 11.55 9.92
C LYS A 138 20.25 12.83 10.51
N TYR A 139 20.48 13.98 9.87
CA TYR A 139 19.95 15.27 10.30
C TYR A 139 18.42 15.29 10.25
N ALA A 140 17.81 14.92 9.12
CA ALA A 140 16.36 14.90 8.98
C ALA A 140 15.71 13.97 10.02
N ALA A 141 16.20 12.72 10.11
CA ALA A 141 15.71 11.73 11.07
C ALA A 141 15.82 12.21 12.53
N MET A 142 16.91 12.89 12.89
CA MET A 142 17.09 13.46 14.23
C MET A 142 16.10 14.60 14.51
N ARG A 143 15.88 15.49 13.54
CA ARG A 143 14.99 16.66 13.67
C ARG A 143 13.52 16.28 13.81
N GLU A 144 13.02 15.43 12.90
CA GLU A 144 11.58 15.16 12.79
C GLU A 144 11.17 13.89 13.54
N ARG A 145 12.11 12.95 13.71
CA ARG A 145 11.87 11.61 14.27
C ARG A 145 10.64 10.93 13.67
N SER A 146 10.37 11.11 12.38
CA SER A 146 9.16 10.56 11.76
C SER A 146 9.25 9.04 11.62
N VAL A 147 8.15 8.36 11.91
CA VAL A 147 7.99 6.91 11.76
C VAL A 147 6.71 6.61 10.97
N GLY A 148 6.61 5.39 10.45
CA GLY A 148 5.47 4.91 9.68
C GLY A 148 4.94 3.59 10.23
N LEU A 149 4.02 3.67 11.20
CA LEU A 149 3.22 2.53 11.61
C LEU A 149 2.06 2.34 10.63
N GLY A 150 2.12 1.25 9.88
CA GLY A 150 1.08 0.80 8.96
C GLY A 150 0.29 -0.38 9.49
N VAL A 151 -0.41 -1.05 8.58
CA VAL A 151 -1.15 -2.28 8.86
C VAL A 151 -0.96 -3.27 7.72
N MET A 152 -1.26 -4.53 7.99
CA MET A 152 -1.47 -5.59 7.00
C MET A 152 -2.71 -6.42 7.37
N GLY A 153 -3.13 -7.34 6.51
CA GLY A 153 -4.18 -8.30 6.83
C GLY A 153 -5.59 -7.73 6.76
N TRP A 154 -5.83 -6.61 6.07
CA TRP A 154 -7.16 -6.00 5.99
C TRP A 154 -8.21 -6.90 5.34
N HIS A 155 -7.94 -7.48 4.17
CA HIS A 155 -8.88 -8.39 3.53
C HIS A 155 -9.04 -9.69 4.32
N SER A 156 -7.93 -10.24 4.85
CA SER A 156 -7.97 -11.38 5.77
C SER A 156 -8.90 -11.14 6.97
N PHE A 157 -8.81 -9.96 7.61
CA PHE A 157 -9.68 -9.58 8.73
C PHE A 157 -11.15 -9.53 8.33
N LEU A 158 -11.46 -9.01 7.14
CA LEU A 158 -12.84 -8.98 6.65
C LEU A 158 -13.36 -10.40 6.35
N GLN A 159 -12.54 -11.23 5.71
CA GLN A 159 -12.88 -12.62 5.40
C GLN A 159 -13.08 -13.47 6.66
N SER A 160 -12.25 -13.29 7.68
CA SER A 160 -12.40 -13.99 8.97
C SER A 160 -13.71 -13.66 9.70
N LYS A 161 -14.33 -12.53 9.35
CA LYS A 161 -15.62 -12.07 9.88
C LYS A 161 -16.78 -12.28 8.92
N MET A 162 -16.55 -12.88 7.75
CA MET A 162 -17.54 -13.00 6.67
C MET A 162 -18.13 -11.63 6.26
N ILE A 163 -17.28 -10.61 6.17
CA ILE A 163 -17.70 -9.26 5.76
C ILE A 163 -17.21 -8.98 4.33
N PRO A 164 -18.11 -8.74 3.36
CA PRO A 164 -17.71 -8.30 2.04
C PRO A 164 -16.97 -6.96 2.10
N MET A 165 -15.88 -6.84 1.33
CA MET A 165 -15.15 -5.57 1.23
C MET A 165 -16.03 -4.45 0.65
N GLU A 166 -16.96 -4.79 -0.24
CA GLU A 166 -17.91 -3.89 -0.90
C GLU A 166 -19.15 -3.61 -0.02
N GLY A 167 -18.93 -3.32 1.26
CA GLY A 167 -20.00 -3.26 2.25
C GLY A 167 -19.87 -2.13 3.27
N VAL A 168 -21.00 -1.69 3.78
CA VAL A 168 -21.08 -0.69 4.86
C VAL A 168 -20.35 -1.19 6.12
N MET A 169 -20.44 -2.47 6.43
CA MET A 169 -19.75 -3.06 7.58
C MET A 169 -18.23 -2.99 7.45
N ALA A 170 -17.67 -3.21 6.26
CA ALA A 170 -16.24 -3.02 6.02
C ALA A 170 -15.81 -1.57 6.29
N LYS A 171 -16.62 -0.59 5.87
CA LYS A 171 -16.38 0.84 6.13
C LYS A 171 -16.43 1.18 7.62
N VAL A 172 -17.40 0.62 8.36
CA VAL A 172 -17.51 0.82 9.82
C VAL A 172 -16.26 0.28 10.53
N TRP A 173 -15.85 -0.95 10.21
CA TRP A 173 -14.64 -1.54 10.79
C TRP A 173 -13.37 -0.79 10.42
N ASN A 174 -13.27 -0.37 9.16
CA ASN A 174 -12.15 0.43 8.69
C ASN A 174 -12.00 1.71 9.54
N ARG A 175 -13.07 2.51 9.66
CA ARG A 175 -13.01 3.74 10.48
C ARG A 175 -12.69 3.44 11.94
N LYS A 176 -13.32 2.42 12.53
CA LYS A 176 -13.11 2.03 13.93
C LYS A 176 -11.65 1.68 14.21
N ILE A 177 -11.05 0.82 13.39
CA ILE A 177 -9.67 0.36 13.56
C ILE A 177 -8.69 1.53 13.41
N PHE A 178 -8.81 2.32 12.35
CA PHE A 178 -7.85 3.40 12.09
C PHE A 178 -8.00 4.56 13.08
N GLN A 179 -9.23 4.87 13.52
CA GLN A 179 -9.44 5.84 14.60
C GLN A 179 -8.81 5.37 15.91
N GLN A 180 -8.94 4.08 16.24
CA GLN A 180 -8.34 3.50 17.43
C GLN A 180 -6.81 3.54 17.37
N ILE A 181 -6.21 3.09 16.26
CA ILE A 181 -4.74 3.11 16.07
C ILE A 181 -4.25 4.56 16.17
N LYS A 182 -4.90 5.52 15.48
CA LYS A 182 -4.50 6.94 15.51
C LYS A 182 -4.45 7.50 16.92
N ARG A 183 -5.50 7.26 17.71
CA ARG A 183 -5.53 7.69 19.12
C ARG A 183 -4.36 7.09 19.90
N GLN A 184 -4.13 5.78 19.77
CA GLN A 184 -3.10 5.09 20.54
C GLN A 184 -1.68 5.51 20.14
N VAL A 185 -1.40 5.77 18.86
CA VAL A 185 -0.08 6.27 18.43
C VAL A 185 0.17 7.73 18.85
N ASP A 186 -0.87 8.56 18.91
CA ASP A 186 -0.75 9.93 19.43
C ASP A 186 -0.44 9.91 20.94
N GLU A 187 -1.19 9.12 21.70
CA GLU A 187 -0.97 8.94 23.15
C GLU A 187 0.45 8.41 23.42
N ALA A 188 0.90 7.40 22.66
CA ALA A 188 2.25 6.86 22.77
C ALA A 188 3.33 7.90 22.45
N SER A 189 3.12 8.74 21.44
CA SER A 189 4.06 9.80 21.07
C SER A 189 4.21 10.87 22.14
N VAL A 190 3.10 11.32 22.75
CA VAL A 190 3.13 12.27 23.88
C VAL A 190 3.82 11.64 25.09
N LYS A 191 3.50 10.38 25.42
CA LYS A 191 4.14 9.67 26.53
C LYS A 191 5.66 9.55 26.33
N LEU A 192 6.09 9.16 25.15
CA LEU A 192 7.52 9.08 24.81
C LEU A 192 8.18 10.46 24.77
N ALA A 193 7.45 11.53 24.45
CA ALA A 193 7.98 12.90 24.52
C ALA A 193 8.26 13.32 25.96
N HIS A 194 7.40 12.95 26.91
CA HIS A 194 7.66 13.20 28.34
C HIS A 194 8.86 12.39 28.86
N GLU A 195 9.03 11.15 28.39
CA GLU A 195 10.14 10.30 28.82
C GLU A 195 11.48 10.69 28.19
N ARG A 196 11.50 10.99 26.89
CA ARG A 196 12.72 11.10 26.06
C ARG A 196 12.94 12.47 25.44
N GLY A 197 12.05 13.42 25.71
CA GLY A 197 11.96 14.71 25.05
C GLY A 197 11.20 14.64 23.72
N PRO A 198 10.49 15.72 23.33
CA PRO A 198 9.90 15.85 22.00
C PRO A 198 10.96 15.83 20.90
N CYS A 199 10.57 15.55 19.65
CA CYS A 199 11.50 15.75 18.54
C CYS A 199 11.83 17.25 18.38
N PRO A 200 13.03 17.61 17.93
CA PRO A 200 13.43 19.01 17.77
C PRO A 200 12.47 19.85 16.91
N ASP A 201 11.95 19.29 15.81
CA ASP A 201 10.98 20.01 14.97
C ASP A 201 9.67 20.33 15.71
N ALA A 202 9.23 19.50 16.66
CA ALA A 202 8.07 19.79 17.49
C ALA A 202 8.44 20.74 18.64
N ALA A 203 9.59 20.51 19.28
CA ALA A 203 10.08 21.27 20.42
C ALA A 203 10.27 22.76 20.11
N ASP A 204 10.82 23.08 18.94
CA ASP A 204 11.07 24.46 18.49
C ASP A 204 9.78 25.31 18.41
N TYR A 205 8.61 24.65 18.33
CA TYR A 205 7.30 25.29 18.27
C TYR A 205 6.43 24.98 19.51
N GLY A 206 7.04 24.48 20.59
CA GLY A 206 6.36 24.20 21.86
C GLY A 206 5.40 23.00 21.82
N VAL A 207 5.56 22.09 20.86
CA VAL A 207 4.72 20.90 20.70
C VAL A 207 5.34 19.70 21.43
N MET A 208 4.56 19.04 22.29
CA MET A 208 4.99 17.89 23.10
C MET A 208 4.76 16.55 22.39
N GLU A 209 5.47 16.34 21.29
CA GLU A 209 5.35 15.13 20.46
C GLU A 209 6.72 14.50 20.20
N ARG A 210 6.85 13.18 20.37
CA ARG A 210 8.10 12.48 20.11
C ARG A 210 8.37 12.31 18.62
N PHE A 211 7.32 12.17 17.82
CA PHE A 211 7.40 11.93 16.38
C PHE A 211 6.59 13.00 15.65
N SER A 212 7.20 13.66 14.66
CA SER A 212 6.46 14.57 13.77
C SER A 212 5.37 13.83 12.99
N ASN A 213 5.70 12.65 12.45
CA ASN A 213 4.76 11.76 11.78
C ASN A 213 4.82 10.35 12.38
N LYS A 214 3.68 9.67 12.42
CA LYS A 214 3.46 8.42 13.16
C LYS A 214 2.96 7.27 12.29
N MET A 215 2.08 7.55 11.32
CA MET A 215 1.38 6.53 10.53
C MET A 215 1.61 6.71 9.03
N ALA A 216 1.96 5.60 8.39
CA ALA A 216 2.06 5.44 6.94
C ALA A 216 1.76 3.98 6.60
N ILE A 217 0.90 3.72 5.61
CA ILE A 217 0.53 2.34 5.24
C ILE A 217 1.37 1.94 4.03
N ALA A 218 2.49 1.26 4.29
CA ALA A 218 3.39 0.75 3.27
C ALA A 218 2.90 -0.60 2.71
N PRO A 219 3.42 -1.05 1.55
CA PRO A 219 3.18 -2.40 1.06
C PRO A 219 3.83 -3.41 2.01
N THR A 220 3.15 -4.52 2.28
CA THR A 220 3.60 -5.52 3.26
C THR A 220 3.81 -6.90 2.66
N ALA A 221 4.16 -6.96 1.37
CA ALA A 221 4.34 -8.16 0.57
C ALA A 221 5.02 -9.32 1.32
N SER A 222 6.28 -9.10 1.74
CA SER A 222 7.09 -10.15 2.35
C SER A 222 6.63 -10.49 3.77
N ILE A 223 6.29 -9.49 4.58
CA ILE A 223 5.91 -9.71 5.99
C ILE A 223 4.51 -10.34 6.11
N SER A 224 3.63 -10.14 5.13
CA SER A 224 2.32 -10.78 5.14
C SER A 224 2.42 -12.28 4.86
N ILE A 225 3.39 -12.71 4.03
CA ILE A 225 3.75 -14.12 3.82
C ILE A 225 4.34 -14.72 5.11
N ILE A 226 5.28 -14.01 5.75
CA ILE A 226 5.88 -14.44 7.03
C ILE A 226 4.80 -14.63 8.11
N CYS A 227 3.77 -13.79 8.11
CA CYS A 227 2.63 -13.89 9.03
C CYS A 227 1.54 -14.86 8.58
N GLY A 228 1.91 -15.95 7.90
CA GLY A 228 0.99 -17.03 7.54
C GLY A 228 0.15 -16.76 6.30
N GLY A 229 0.56 -15.82 5.44
CA GLY A 229 -0.19 -15.44 4.24
C GLY A 229 -1.39 -14.56 4.57
N ALA A 230 -1.22 -13.57 5.45
CA ALA A 230 -2.22 -12.51 5.61
C ALA A 230 -2.30 -11.67 4.32
N SER A 231 -3.44 -11.04 4.05
CA SER A 231 -3.56 -10.15 2.88
C SER A 231 -2.57 -8.98 2.97
N PRO A 232 -1.93 -8.55 1.88
CA PRO A 232 -0.94 -7.47 1.93
C PRO A 232 -1.60 -6.12 2.23
N GLY A 233 -1.03 -5.38 3.19
CA GLY A 233 -1.41 -4.02 3.52
C GLY A 233 -2.91 -3.86 3.80
N ILE A 234 -3.50 -2.93 3.05
CA ILE A 234 -4.94 -2.66 3.03
C ILE A 234 -5.62 -3.20 1.75
N GLU A 235 -4.91 -4.06 1.02
CA GLU A 235 -5.32 -4.50 -0.31
C GLU A 235 -6.16 -5.78 -0.25
N PRO A 236 -7.04 -5.98 -1.22
CA PRO A 236 -7.66 -7.27 -1.44
C PRO A 236 -6.63 -8.29 -1.95
N ASN A 237 -6.71 -9.53 -1.46
CA ASN A 237 -6.07 -10.69 -2.08
C ASN A 237 -6.33 -10.75 -3.60
N ALA A 238 -5.25 -10.90 -4.37
CA ALA A 238 -5.30 -11.00 -5.83
C ALA A 238 -6.01 -12.28 -6.31
N ALA A 239 -5.94 -13.36 -5.53
CA ALA A 239 -6.52 -14.66 -5.83
C ALA A 239 -6.81 -15.43 -4.53
N ASN A 240 -7.83 -16.31 -4.52
CA ASN A 240 -8.07 -17.22 -3.38
C ASN A 240 -7.26 -18.52 -3.46
N ALA A 241 -6.69 -18.84 -4.62
CA ALA A 241 -5.76 -19.94 -4.80
C ALA A 241 -4.70 -19.52 -5.82
N PHE A 242 -3.42 -19.63 -5.46
CA PHE A 242 -2.31 -19.27 -6.33
C PHE A 242 -1.05 -20.08 -6.00
N THR A 243 -0.04 -19.98 -6.87
CA THR A 243 1.25 -20.65 -6.66
C THR A 243 2.26 -19.67 -6.08
N HIS A 244 2.85 -20.02 -4.94
CA HIS A 244 3.97 -19.28 -4.37
C HIS A 244 5.30 -19.94 -4.78
N LYS A 245 6.09 -19.22 -5.58
CA LYS A 245 7.43 -19.67 -6.00
C LYS A 245 8.44 -19.31 -4.92
N THR A 246 9.22 -20.28 -4.51
CA THR A 246 10.36 -20.14 -3.59
C THR A 246 11.61 -20.69 -4.27
N LEU A 247 12.78 -20.39 -3.72
CA LEU A 247 14.05 -21.01 -4.16
C LEU A 247 14.01 -22.55 -4.10
N SER A 248 13.21 -23.11 -3.19
CA SER A 248 13.05 -24.56 -2.97
C SER A 248 11.94 -25.22 -3.79
N GLY A 249 11.21 -24.45 -4.62
CA GLY A 249 10.10 -24.98 -5.42
C GLY A 249 8.85 -24.11 -5.41
N SER A 250 7.82 -24.58 -6.11
CA SER A 250 6.53 -23.91 -6.25
C SER A 250 5.49 -24.59 -5.38
N PHE A 251 4.85 -23.85 -4.47
CA PHE A 251 3.89 -24.38 -3.52
C PHE A 251 2.50 -23.77 -3.74
N PRO A 252 1.43 -24.58 -3.71
CA PRO A 252 0.07 -24.07 -3.76
C PRO A 252 -0.26 -23.34 -2.46
N VAL A 253 -0.79 -22.11 -2.58
CA VAL A 253 -1.33 -21.33 -1.47
C VAL A 253 -2.84 -21.25 -1.65
N LYS A 254 -3.56 -21.68 -0.61
CA LYS A 254 -5.02 -21.65 -0.53
C LYS A 254 -5.44 -20.59 0.48
N ASN A 255 -6.53 -19.88 0.21
CA ASN A 255 -7.12 -18.98 1.17
C ASN A 255 -7.71 -19.78 2.35
N ARG A 256 -7.09 -19.64 3.53
CA ARG A 256 -7.46 -20.36 4.75
C ARG A 256 -8.92 -20.15 5.19
N TYR A 257 -9.48 -18.96 4.94
CA TYR A 257 -10.85 -18.64 5.31
C TYR A 257 -11.84 -19.27 4.34
N LEU A 258 -11.50 -19.29 3.05
CA LEU A 258 -12.29 -20.01 2.05
C LEU A 258 -12.24 -21.51 2.30
N GLU A 259 -11.07 -22.06 2.65
CA GLU A 259 -10.92 -23.49 2.97
C GLU A 259 -11.87 -23.94 4.08
N ALA A 260 -11.99 -23.16 5.15
CA ALA A 260 -12.94 -23.44 6.23
C ALA A 260 -14.41 -23.45 5.74
N ILE A 261 -14.78 -22.55 4.83
CA ILE A 261 -16.13 -22.50 4.24
C ILE A 261 -16.38 -23.69 3.32
N LEU A 262 -15.39 -24.08 2.51
CA LEU A 262 -15.49 -25.26 1.64
C LEU A 262 -15.61 -26.54 2.47
N GLU A 263 -14.88 -26.64 3.58
CA GLU A 263 -14.94 -27.78 4.51
C GLU A 263 -16.33 -27.88 5.14
N GLN A 264 -16.86 -26.76 5.65
CA GLN A 264 -18.19 -26.71 6.25
C GLN A 264 -19.30 -27.15 5.28
N LYS A 265 -19.14 -26.91 3.98
CA LYS A 265 -20.09 -27.31 2.95
C LYS A 265 -19.81 -28.69 2.34
N GLY A 266 -18.75 -29.39 2.77
CA GLY A 266 -18.37 -30.69 2.20
C GLY A 266 -17.82 -30.61 0.77
N HIS A 267 -17.32 -29.45 0.36
CA HIS A 267 -16.78 -29.18 -0.98
C HIS A 267 -15.26 -28.87 -0.96
N ASN A 268 -14.56 -29.18 0.14
CA ASN A 268 -13.10 -29.04 0.22
C ASN A 268 -12.39 -30.20 -0.49
N THR A 269 -12.41 -30.20 -1.82
CA THR A 269 -11.78 -31.23 -2.65
C THR A 269 -10.71 -30.62 -3.57
N ASP A 270 -9.74 -31.45 -3.99
CA ASP A 270 -8.71 -31.00 -4.94
C ASP A 270 -9.30 -30.55 -6.27
N ASP A 271 -10.41 -31.15 -6.72
CA ASP A 271 -11.13 -30.73 -7.93
C ASP A 271 -11.70 -29.31 -7.80
N ILE A 272 -12.26 -28.96 -6.63
CA ILE A 272 -12.76 -27.60 -6.37
C ILE A 272 -11.60 -26.60 -6.32
N TRP A 273 -10.49 -26.93 -5.64
CA TRP A 273 -9.32 -26.06 -5.63
C TRP A 273 -8.67 -25.89 -7.01
N SER A 274 -8.61 -26.96 -7.80
CA SER A 274 -8.18 -26.92 -9.20
C SER A 274 -9.11 -26.04 -10.03
N SER A 275 -10.42 -26.11 -9.78
CA SER A 275 -11.41 -25.22 -10.42
C SER A 275 -11.20 -23.76 -10.03
N ILE A 276 -10.96 -23.45 -8.75
CA ILE A 276 -10.68 -22.08 -8.28
C ILE A 276 -9.38 -21.57 -8.92
N PHE A 277 -8.30 -22.35 -8.92
CA PHE A 277 -7.03 -21.97 -9.52
C PHE A 277 -7.15 -21.68 -11.02
N THR A 278 -7.83 -22.56 -11.76
CA THR A 278 -8.03 -22.39 -13.22
C THR A 278 -8.94 -21.22 -13.58
N ASN A 279 -9.77 -20.76 -12.64
CA ASN A 279 -10.54 -19.52 -12.74
C ASN A 279 -9.82 -18.34 -12.06
N GLU A 280 -8.49 -18.31 -12.12
CA GLU A 280 -7.64 -17.22 -11.63
C GLU A 280 -7.85 -16.89 -10.13
N GLY A 281 -8.18 -17.90 -9.34
CA GLY A 281 -8.47 -17.75 -7.91
C GLY A 281 -9.88 -17.27 -7.59
N SER A 282 -10.76 -17.13 -8.59
CA SER A 282 -12.16 -16.74 -8.40
C SER A 282 -12.99 -17.88 -7.79
N VAL A 283 -14.03 -17.50 -7.05
CA VAL A 283 -15.08 -18.42 -6.55
C VAL A 283 -16.46 -18.10 -7.12
N GLN A 284 -16.58 -17.12 -8.01
CA GLN A 284 -17.89 -16.61 -8.46
C GLN A 284 -18.70 -17.66 -9.22
N HIS A 285 -18.02 -18.60 -9.86
CA HIS A 285 -18.61 -19.73 -10.61
C HIS A 285 -19.08 -20.90 -9.73
N LEU A 286 -18.80 -20.90 -8.42
CA LEU A 286 -19.18 -22.00 -7.54
C LEU A 286 -20.64 -21.87 -7.08
N ASP A 287 -21.54 -22.68 -7.65
CA ASP A 287 -23.00 -22.57 -7.42
C ASP A 287 -23.46 -22.93 -6.00
N PHE A 288 -22.66 -23.67 -5.24
CA PHE A 288 -22.98 -24.05 -3.85
C PHE A 288 -22.62 -22.96 -2.82
N LEU A 289 -21.93 -21.90 -3.24
CA LEU A 289 -21.68 -20.73 -2.41
C LEU A 289 -22.86 -19.76 -2.51
N SER A 290 -23.27 -19.23 -1.36
CA SER A 290 -24.21 -18.11 -1.28
C SER A 290 -23.61 -16.84 -1.90
N GLN A 291 -24.46 -15.88 -2.26
CA GLN A 291 -23.99 -14.60 -2.80
C GLN A 291 -23.10 -13.85 -1.80
N GLU A 292 -23.42 -13.91 -0.51
CA GLU A 292 -22.61 -13.28 0.54
C GLU A 292 -21.20 -13.91 0.61
N GLU A 293 -21.10 -15.24 0.58
CA GLU A 293 -19.79 -15.92 0.53
C GLU A 293 -19.02 -15.53 -0.73
N LYS A 294 -19.68 -15.49 -1.88
CA LYS A 294 -19.06 -15.03 -3.13
C LYS A 294 -18.56 -13.60 -3.03
N ASP A 295 -19.32 -12.70 -2.41
CA ASP A 295 -18.94 -11.29 -2.21
C ASP A 295 -17.78 -11.12 -1.23
N VAL A 296 -17.69 -11.96 -0.18
CA VAL A 296 -16.57 -11.98 0.79
C VAL A 296 -15.26 -12.41 0.13
N PHE A 297 -15.32 -13.37 -0.80
CA PHE A 297 -14.16 -13.96 -1.44
C PHE A 297 -13.92 -13.43 -2.87
N LYS A 298 -14.47 -12.27 -3.22
CA LYS A 298 -14.08 -11.58 -4.46
C LYS A 298 -12.58 -11.30 -4.46
N THR A 299 -11.94 -11.58 -5.58
CA THR A 299 -10.54 -11.25 -5.82
C THR A 299 -10.35 -9.76 -6.08
N ALA A 300 -9.10 -9.28 -6.01
CA ALA A 300 -8.77 -7.88 -6.24
C ALA A 300 -9.34 -7.31 -7.55
N PHE A 301 -9.37 -8.11 -8.62
CA PHE A 301 -9.89 -7.73 -9.94
C PHE A 301 -11.42 -7.82 -10.09
N GLU A 302 -12.10 -8.44 -9.12
CA GLU A 302 -13.56 -8.56 -9.09
C GLU A 302 -14.22 -7.51 -8.21
N ILE A 303 -13.47 -6.91 -7.29
CA ILE A 303 -13.93 -5.81 -6.45
C ILE A 303 -14.03 -4.52 -7.28
N ASP A 304 -15.11 -3.78 -7.11
CA ASP A 304 -15.24 -2.43 -7.63
C ASP A 304 -14.26 -1.51 -6.90
N GLN A 305 -13.27 -1.01 -7.64
CA GLN A 305 -12.18 -0.21 -7.10
C GLN A 305 -12.63 1.12 -6.49
N ARG A 306 -13.87 1.57 -6.74
CA ARG A 306 -14.45 2.71 -6.02
C ARG A 306 -14.58 2.42 -4.52
N TRP A 307 -14.79 1.17 -4.11
CA TRP A 307 -14.76 0.78 -2.70
C TRP A 307 -13.35 0.85 -2.11
N ILE A 308 -12.31 0.49 -2.87
CA ILE A 308 -10.92 0.65 -2.44
C ILE A 308 -10.60 2.12 -2.19
N VAL A 309 -11.02 2.99 -3.12
CA VAL A 309 -10.90 4.45 -2.98
C VAL A 309 -11.71 4.96 -1.78
N GLU A 310 -12.95 4.50 -1.60
CA GLU A 310 -13.81 4.88 -0.46
C GLU A 310 -13.15 4.53 0.88
N HIS A 311 -12.72 3.29 1.06
CA HIS A 311 -12.07 2.86 2.30
C HIS A 311 -10.75 3.60 2.54
N SER A 312 -10.00 3.87 1.48
CA SER A 312 -8.75 4.64 1.56
C SER A 312 -9.04 6.09 1.98
N ALA A 313 -10.09 6.71 1.42
CA ALA A 313 -10.51 8.05 1.80
C ALA A 313 -10.98 8.11 3.26
N ASP A 314 -11.79 7.15 3.69
CA ASP A 314 -12.32 7.11 5.06
C ASP A 314 -11.22 7.02 6.13
N ARG A 315 -10.13 6.31 5.81
CA ARG A 315 -9.00 6.16 6.74
C ARG A 315 -7.95 7.27 6.63
N ALA A 316 -7.92 8.00 5.52
CA ALA A 316 -6.91 9.04 5.26
C ALA A 316 -6.80 10.12 6.37
N PRO A 317 -7.88 10.60 7.00
CA PRO A 317 -7.79 11.54 8.13
C PRO A 317 -7.03 10.99 9.35
N PHE A 318 -6.95 9.67 9.49
CA PHE A 318 -6.24 9.00 10.58
C PHE A 318 -4.78 8.68 10.23
N VAL A 319 -4.35 8.91 8.97
CA VAL A 319 -2.98 8.64 8.51
C VAL A 319 -2.29 9.96 8.22
N CYS A 320 -1.33 10.33 9.07
CA CYS A 320 -0.64 11.63 8.95
C CYS A 320 0.25 11.71 7.71
N GLN A 321 0.87 10.60 7.29
CA GLN A 321 1.56 10.50 6.00
C GLN A 321 0.58 10.06 4.91
N ALA A 322 0.89 9.06 4.08
CA ALA A 322 0.02 8.53 3.06
C ALA A 322 -0.09 6.99 3.14
N GLN A 323 -0.62 6.38 2.09
CA GLN A 323 -0.92 4.96 2.00
C GLN A 323 -0.65 4.47 0.58
N SER A 324 0.00 3.32 0.44
CA SER A 324 0.20 2.67 -0.85
C SER A 324 -1.11 2.03 -1.31
N VAL A 325 -1.85 2.73 -2.18
CA VAL A 325 -3.16 2.26 -2.68
C VAL A 325 -3.02 1.79 -4.11
N ASN A 326 -2.98 0.47 -4.30
CA ASN A 326 -3.11 -0.14 -5.62
C ASN A 326 -4.54 -0.08 -6.14
N ILE A 327 -4.69 0.02 -7.45
CA ILE A 327 -5.97 -0.09 -8.17
C ILE A 327 -5.87 -1.27 -9.13
N PHE A 328 -6.85 -2.18 -9.09
CA PHE A 328 -6.88 -3.42 -9.86
C PHE A 328 -7.99 -3.35 -10.90
N LEU A 329 -7.65 -3.38 -12.19
CA LEU A 329 -8.60 -3.21 -13.28
C LEU A 329 -8.60 -4.42 -14.22
N PRO A 330 -9.78 -4.85 -14.68
CA PRO A 330 -9.86 -5.83 -15.76
C PRO A 330 -9.41 -5.19 -17.08
N ALA A 331 -8.95 -6.00 -18.02
CA ALA A 331 -8.44 -5.53 -19.31
C ALA A 331 -9.48 -4.76 -20.15
N ASN A 332 -10.77 -4.96 -19.88
CA ASN A 332 -11.89 -4.35 -20.58
C ASN A 332 -12.55 -3.19 -19.81
N VAL A 333 -11.87 -2.60 -18.82
CA VAL A 333 -12.42 -1.47 -18.05
C VAL A 333 -12.84 -0.32 -18.95
N HIS A 334 -14.03 0.24 -18.70
CA HIS A 334 -14.53 1.35 -19.48
C HIS A 334 -13.79 2.65 -19.11
N LYS A 335 -13.49 3.51 -20.09
CA LYS A 335 -12.76 4.78 -19.87
C LYS A 335 -13.43 5.69 -18.84
N ALA A 336 -14.77 5.68 -18.78
CA ALA A 336 -15.52 6.46 -17.78
C ALA A 336 -15.30 5.93 -16.35
N ASP A 337 -15.16 4.61 -16.18
CA ASP A 337 -14.87 4.01 -14.87
C ASP A 337 -13.44 4.29 -14.45
N LEU A 338 -12.49 4.14 -15.38
CA LEU A 338 -11.09 4.52 -15.16
C LEU A 338 -10.99 5.98 -14.70
N HIS A 339 -11.65 6.90 -15.41
CA HIS A 339 -11.73 8.30 -15.00
C HIS A 339 -12.35 8.46 -13.61
N ARG A 340 -13.52 7.85 -13.37
CA ARG A 340 -14.27 8.01 -12.12
C ARG A 340 -13.49 7.53 -10.91
N ILE A 341 -12.84 6.36 -10.97
CA ILE A 341 -12.02 5.83 -9.86
C ILE A 341 -10.93 6.83 -9.46
N HIS A 342 -10.21 7.36 -10.45
CA HIS A 342 -9.10 8.29 -10.25
C HIS A 342 -9.56 9.70 -9.83
N TRP A 343 -10.72 10.13 -10.35
CA TRP A 343 -11.32 11.41 -10.02
C TRP A 343 -11.86 11.41 -8.58
N GLU A 344 -12.57 10.36 -8.20
CA GLU A 344 -13.09 10.17 -6.84
C GLU A 344 -11.95 10.10 -5.80
N ALA A 345 -10.81 9.49 -6.13
CA ALA A 345 -9.65 9.48 -5.27
C ALA A 345 -9.18 10.90 -4.91
N TRP A 346 -9.09 11.78 -5.90
CA TRP A 346 -8.78 13.18 -5.68
C TRP A 346 -9.88 13.91 -4.91
N GLN A 347 -11.14 13.77 -5.33
CA GLN A 347 -12.27 14.49 -4.71
C GLN A 347 -12.47 14.13 -3.23
N LYS A 348 -12.27 12.85 -2.89
CA LYS A 348 -12.39 12.37 -1.50
C LYS A 348 -11.14 12.67 -0.65
N GLY A 349 -10.13 13.29 -1.25
CA GLY A 349 -8.97 13.80 -0.53
C GLY A 349 -7.91 12.75 -0.22
N LEU A 350 -7.76 11.69 -1.02
CA LEU A 350 -6.61 10.80 -0.91
C LEU A 350 -5.31 11.58 -1.11
N LYS A 351 -4.22 11.09 -0.54
CA LYS A 351 -2.87 11.66 -0.72
C LYS A 351 -2.11 11.02 -1.87
N SER A 352 -2.34 9.74 -2.13
CA SER A 352 -1.64 9.00 -3.17
C SER A 352 -2.42 7.81 -3.72
N LEU A 353 -2.06 7.41 -4.94
CA LEU A 353 -2.38 6.13 -5.59
C LEU A 353 -1.07 5.54 -6.11
N TYR A 354 -0.85 4.26 -5.87
CA TYR A 354 0.37 3.53 -6.22
C TYR A 354 0.25 2.85 -7.60
N TYR A 355 0.39 1.54 -7.72
CA TYR A 355 0.26 0.86 -9.01
C TYR A 355 -1.20 0.81 -9.51
N CYS A 356 -1.34 0.87 -10.83
CA CYS A 356 -2.57 0.48 -11.52
C CYS A 356 -2.37 -0.91 -12.16
N ARG A 357 -2.76 -1.97 -11.46
CA ARG A 357 -2.62 -3.35 -11.93
C ARG A 357 -3.72 -3.65 -12.96
N SER A 358 -3.34 -3.98 -14.19
CA SER A 358 -4.28 -4.34 -15.27
C SER A 358 -4.06 -5.78 -15.73
N LYS A 359 -5.15 -6.53 -15.92
CA LYS A 359 -5.08 -7.89 -16.52
C LYS A 359 -4.56 -7.90 -17.96
N SER A 360 -4.50 -6.76 -18.65
CA SER A 360 -3.85 -6.70 -19.97
C SER A 360 -2.35 -7.05 -19.93
N ILE A 361 -1.74 -7.04 -18.74
CA ILE A 361 -0.31 -7.30 -18.52
C ILE A 361 -0.05 -8.71 -17.97
N GLN A 362 -1.02 -9.34 -17.31
CA GLN A 362 -0.82 -10.64 -16.67
C GLN A 362 -0.98 -11.81 -17.66
N ARG A 363 0.07 -12.64 -17.78
CA ARG A 363 0.04 -13.90 -18.54
C ARG A 363 -0.56 -15.00 -17.67
N ALA A 364 -1.54 -15.75 -18.19
CA ALA A 364 -2.16 -16.87 -17.50
C ALA A 364 -1.17 -18.04 -17.30
N GLU A 365 -1.12 -18.58 -16.07
CA GLU A 365 -0.52 -19.89 -15.78
C GLU A 365 -1.57 -21.02 -15.98
N SER A 366 -1.16 -22.20 -16.46
CA SER A 366 -2.07 -23.28 -16.87
C SER A 366 -2.38 -24.28 -15.74
N ASP A 367 -3.48 -25.05 -15.84
CA ASP A 367 -3.86 -26.16 -14.93
C ASP A 367 -2.70 -27.17 -14.69
N ALA A 368 -1.87 -27.37 -15.71
CA ALA A 368 -0.67 -28.21 -15.61
C ALA A 368 0.37 -27.65 -14.61
N SER A 369 0.42 -26.33 -14.38
CA SER A 369 1.28 -25.72 -13.35
C SER A 369 0.80 -26.07 -11.93
N TRP A 370 -0.51 -26.00 -11.68
CA TRP A 370 -1.12 -26.35 -10.39
C TRP A 370 -0.85 -27.82 -10.03
N LYS A 371 -1.16 -28.75 -10.94
CA LYS A 371 -0.90 -30.18 -10.72
C LYS A 371 0.58 -30.49 -10.49
N ARG A 372 1.49 -29.77 -11.15
CA ARG A 372 2.95 -29.89 -10.93
C ARG A 372 3.40 -29.35 -9.56
N SER A 373 2.80 -28.25 -9.10
CA SER A 373 3.09 -27.70 -7.77
C SER A 373 2.67 -28.64 -6.65
N GLN A 374 1.57 -29.39 -6.83
CA GLN A 374 1.18 -30.46 -5.89
C GLN A 374 2.12 -31.67 -5.92
N ALA A 375 2.74 -31.95 -7.07
CA ALA A 375 3.66 -33.08 -7.25
C ALA A 375 5.12 -32.79 -6.82
N GLY A 376 5.44 -31.58 -6.37
CA GLY A 376 6.80 -31.19 -5.97
C GLY A 376 7.82 -31.14 -7.12
N GLY A 377 7.36 -30.93 -8.36
CA GLY A 377 8.22 -30.99 -9.55
C GLY A 377 9.19 -29.81 -9.70
N GLU A 378 10.42 -30.09 -10.14
CA GLU A 378 11.41 -29.08 -10.55
C GLU A 378 10.87 -28.17 -11.68
N PRO A 379 11.31 -26.89 -11.74
CA PRO A 379 10.95 -25.99 -12.83
C PRO A 379 11.43 -26.55 -14.19
N PRO A 380 10.75 -26.21 -15.31
CA PRO A 380 11.15 -26.70 -16.61
C PRO A 380 12.58 -26.24 -16.95
N LYS A 381 13.42 -27.17 -17.43
CA LYS A 381 14.64 -26.80 -18.15
C LYS A 381 14.22 -26.05 -19.42
N ASP A 382 14.58 -24.77 -19.50
CA ASP A 382 14.40 -23.97 -20.71
C ASP A 382 15.31 -24.56 -21.80
N ASN A 383 14.75 -25.41 -22.68
CA ASN A 383 15.46 -26.01 -23.81
C ASN A 383 15.58 -25.01 -24.98
N ARG A 384 15.89 -23.74 -24.68
CA ARG A 384 16.35 -22.79 -25.68
C ARG A 384 17.87 -22.79 -25.68
N GLU A 385 18.44 -23.20 -26.80
CA GLU A 385 19.89 -23.16 -27.04
C GLU A 385 20.41 -21.73 -26.74
N PRO A 386 21.56 -21.60 -26.06
CA PRO A 386 22.09 -20.31 -25.66
C PRO A 386 22.71 -19.59 -26.86
N GLU A 387 22.05 -18.54 -27.35
CA GLU A 387 22.76 -17.50 -28.09
C GLU A 387 23.65 -16.74 -27.10
N LEU A 388 24.96 -16.91 -27.27
CA LEU A 388 26.03 -16.24 -26.54
C LEU A 388 25.92 -14.72 -26.70
N THR A 389 25.41 -14.05 -25.67
CA THR A 389 25.81 -12.68 -25.34
C THR A 389 26.14 -12.61 -23.86
N GLU A 390 27.44 -12.50 -23.56
CA GLU A 390 27.97 -12.30 -22.22
C GLU A 390 27.51 -10.95 -21.67
N GLN A 391 26.66 -10.96 -20.64
CA GLN A 391 26.67 -9.98 -19.56
C GLN A 391 26.28 -10.67 -18.25
N PRO A 392 26.99 -10.44 -17.13
CA PRO A 392 26.64 -11.03 -15.85
C PRO A 392 25.35 -10.41 -15.33
N GLN A 393 24.25 -11.17 -15.32
CA GLN A 393 23.01 -10.76 -14.65
C GLN A 393 23.17 -10.97 -13.14
N GLU A 394 23.40 -9.88 -12.41
CA GLU A 394 23.16 -9.80 -10.98
C GLU A 394 21.68 -10.08 -10.66
N GLY A 395 21.46 -10.80 -9.56
CA GLY A 395 20.21 -11.45 -9.18
C GLY A 395 18.97 -10.58 -9.34
N LYS A 396 18.10 -10.98 -10.29
CA LYS A 396 16.71 -10.53 -10.32
C LYS A 396 15.95 -11.20 -9.17
N TYR A 397 15.62 -10.41 -8.15
CA TYR A 397 14.51 -10.70 -7.27
C TYR A 397 13.24 -10.72 -8.13
N GLU A 398 12.63 -11.88 -8.34
CA GLU A 398 11.27 -11.95 -8.87
C GLU A 398 10.32 -11.46 -7.78
N GLU A 399 9.64 -10.33 -8.01
CA GLU A 399 8.57 -9.85 -7.13
C GLU A 399 7.52 -10.94 -6.94
N CYS A 400 7.13 -11.15 -5.69
CA CYS A 400 6.15 -12.14 -5.27
C CYS A 400 4.86 -12.02 -6.10
N LEU A 401 4.36 -13.15 -6.61
CA LEU A 401 3.09 -13.25 -7.34
C LEU A 401 1.87 -12.79 -6.52
N ALA A 402 1.94 -12.79 -5.18
CA ALA A 402 0.89 -12.22 -4.34
C ALA A 402 0.77 -10.68 -4.47
N CYS A 403 1.78 -10.05 -5.09
CA CYS A 403 1.86 -8.61 -5.38
C CYS A 403 1.78 -8.29 -6.88
N GLN A 404 1.72 -9.33 -7.74
CA GLN A 404 1.43 -9.19 -9.18
C GLN A 404 -0.07 -9.17 -9.38
#